data_AF-A0A0N0PE23-F1
#
_entry.id   AF-A0A0N0PE23-F1
#
_cell.length_a   1.000
_cell.length_b   1.000
_cell.length_c   1.000
_cell.angle_alpha   90.00
_cell.angle_beta   90.00
_cell.angle_gamma   90.00
#
_symmetry.space_group_name_H-M   'P 1'
#
loop_
_entity.id
_entity.type
_entity.pdbx_description
1 polymer ?
#
loop_
_entity_poly.entity_id
_entity_poly.type
_entity_poly.pdbx_seq_one_letter_code
_entity_poly.pdbx_strand_id
1 'polypeptide(L)' 'MTTIDNITTISPLDVSPYAPCSPLRPGDVDFQTVDLIAVYRLDQPDTTGVTLVQGSQDLQRAYRIGDGANLTLPLK' A
#
# COMPACT_ATOMS: atom_id res chain seq x y z
N MET A 1 -25.23 38.03 -15.71
CA MET A 1 -25.27 36.63 -15.27
C MET A 1 -23.87 36.07 -15.41
N THR A 2 -23.08 36.16 -14.35
CA THR A 2 -21.69 35.68 -14.32
C THR A 2 -21.64 34.55 -13.30
N THR A 3 -21.56 33.32 -13.79
CA THR A 3 -21.28 32.13 -12.99
C THR A 3 -19.83 32.18 -12.55
N ILE A 4 -19.60 32.30 -11.25
CA ILE A 4 -18.31 32.04 -10.62
C ILE A 4 -18.37 30.59 -10.17
N ASP A 5 -17.82 29.68 -10.98
CA ASP A 5 -17.65 28.29 -10.60
C ASP A 5 -16.51 28.20 -9.58
N ASN A 6 -16.85 28.39 -8.30
CA ASN A 6 -15.92 28.24 -7.20
C ASN A 6 -15.79 26.75 -6.83
N ILE A 7 -15.22 25.96 -7.73
CA ILE A 7 -14.80 24.59 -7.42
C ILE A 7 -13.31 24.62 -7.08
N THR A 8 -13.02 24.56 -5.78
CA THR A 8 -11.87 23.81 -5.26
C THR A 8 -12.11 23.59 -3.78
N THR A 9 -12.54 22.36 -3.43
CA THR A 9 -12.51 21.88 -2.06
C THR A 9 -11.04 21.70 -1.67
N ILE A 10 -10.39 22.78 -1.24
CA ILE A 10 -9.10 22.71 -0.58
C ILE A 10 -9.40 22.70 0.91
N SER A 11 -9.32 21.54 1.55
CA SER A 11 -9.08 21.46 2.99
C SER A 11 -7.56 21.43 3.17
N PRO A 12 -6.89 22.55 3.51
CA PRO A 12 -5.43 22.61 3.45
C PRO A 12 -4.74 22.06 4.71
N LEU A 13 -5.46 21.61 5.73
CA LEU A 13 -4.89 21.44 7.07
C LEU A 13 -5.59 20.34 7.88
N ASP A 14 -5.31 19.07 7.60
CA ASP A 14 -5.27 18.05 8.69
C ASP A 14 -4.49 16.79 8.27
N VAL A 15 -3.36 16.96 7.58
CA VAL A 15 -2.44 15.83 7.39
C VAL A 15 -1.63 15.75 8.67
N SER A 16 -2.07 14.88 9.58
CA SER A 16 -1.28 14.47 10.74
C SER A 16 0.15 14.21 10.26
N PRO A 17 1.20 14.72 10.95
CA PRO A 17 2.59 14.41 10.60
C PRO A 17 2.91 12.90 10.66
N TYR A 18 1.95 12.08 11.12
CA TYR A 18 2.01 10.62 11.19
C TYR A 18 1.22 9.91 10.08
N ALA A 19 0.57 10.63 9.15
CA ALA A 19 -0.12 10.00 8.03
C ALA A 19 0.93 9.38 7.08
N PRO A 20 0.78 8.10 6.66
CA PRO A 20 1.77 7.41 5.83
C PRO A 20 1.85 7.94 4.40
N CYS A 21 0.86 8.74 3.97
CA CYS A 21 0.79 9.32 2.64
C CYS A 21 1.02 10.83 2.70
N SER A 22 1.90 11.35 1.85
CA SER A 22 2.09 12.79 1.67
C SER A 22 0.93 13.40 0.86
N PRO A 23 0.67 14.71 1.01
CA PRO A 23 -0.29 15.40 0.16
C PRO A 23 0.18 15.39 -1.30
N LEU A 24 -0.74 15.08 -2.22
CA LEU A 24 -0.46 15.08 -3.66
C LEU A 24 -0.20 16.51 -4.16
N ARG A 25 0.89 16.72 -4.88
CA ARG A 25 1.26 18.01 -5.51
C ARG A 25 1.21 17.92 -7.03
N PRO A 26 1.05 19.05 -7.73
CA PRO A 26 1.12 19.06 -9.20
C PRO A 26 2.44 18.46 -9.70
N GLY A 27 2.34 17.44 -10.55
CA GLY A 27 3.51 16.71 -11.08
C GLY A 27 3.95 15.50 -10.26
N ASP A 28 3.33 15.25 -9.10
CA ASP A 28 3.53 14.00 -8.37
C ASP A 28 2.92 12.82 -9.15
N VAL A 29 3.50 11.64 -8.95
CA VAL A 29 2.89 10.40 -9.44
C VAL A 29 1.61 10.09 -8.67
N ASP A 30 0.58 9.60 -9.36
CA ASP A 30 -0.79 9.50 -8.84
C ASP A 30 -0.95 8.61 -7.59
N PHE A 31 0.00 7.72 -7.27
CA PHE A 31 -0.16 6.77 -6.17
C PHE A 31 1.11 6.58 -5.34
N GLN A 32 0.97 6.79 -4.02
CA GLN A 32 1.91 6.30 -3.02
C GLN A 32 1.47 4.91 -2.60
N THR A 33 2.35 3.92 -2.78
CA THR A 33 2.06 2.51 -2.53
C THR A 33 3.08 1.92 -1.57
N VAL A 34 2.65 0.91 -0.82
CA VAL A 34 3.51 0.08 0.02
C VAL A 34 3.33 -1.37 -0.42
N ASP A 35 4.43 -2.01 -0.81
CA ASP A 35 4.45 -3.43 -1.14
C ASP A 35 4.66 -4.27 0.12
N LEU A 36 3.58 -4.81 0.67
CA LEU A 36 3.65 -5.65 1.87
C LEU A 36 4.28 -7.02 1.62
N ILE A 37 4.30 -7.52 0.39
CA ILE A 37 5.00 -8.77 0.05
C ILE A 37 6.50 -8.57 0.29
N ALA A 38 7.04 -7.44 -0.17
CA ALA A 38 8.43 -7.07 0.05
C ALA A 38 8.74 -6.74 1.52
N VAL A 39 7.84 -6.02 2.21
CA VAL A 39 8.03 -5.70 3.65
C VAL A 39 8.16 -6.96 4.49
N TYR A 40 7.29 -7.95 4.26
CA TYR A 40 7.33 -9.23 4.98
C TYR A 40 8.26 -10.26 4.32
N ARG A 41 8.93 -9.90 3.23
CA ARG A 41 9.85 -10.78 2.48
C ARG A 41 9.20 -12.10 2.05
N LEU A 42 7.91 -12.09 1.71
CA LEU A 42 7.19 -13.30 1.34
C LEU A 42 7.75 -13.92 0.05
N ASP A 43 8.44 -13.11 -0.75
CA ASP A 43 9.14 -13.48 -1.98
C ASP A 43 10.48 -14.19 -1.76
N GLN A 44 10.99 -14.26 -0.53
CA GLN A 44 12.21 -15.00 -0.20
C GLN A 44 11.93 -16.50 -0.02
N PRO A 45 12.81 -17.38 -0.53
CA PRO A 45 12.59 -18.84 -0.48
C PRO A 45 12.56 -19.39 0.96
N ASP A 46 13.22 -18.72 1.91
CA ASP A 46 13.40 -19.18 3.28
C ASP A 46 12.41 -18.56 4.28
N THR A 47 11.36 -17.88 3.78
CA THR A 47 10.37 -17.24 4.65
C THR A 47 9.52 -18.29 5.37
N THR A 48 9.65 -18.32 6.69
CA THR A 48 9.01 -19.32 7.55
C THR A 48 7.48 -19.21 7.48
N GLY A 49 6.81 -20.35 7.38
CA GLY A 49 5.35 -20.44 7.34
C GLY A 49 4.73 -19.94 6.03
N VAL A 50 5.52 -19.74 4.97
CA VAL A 50 5.05 -19.27 3.66
C VAL A 50 5.34 -20.33 2.60
N THR A 51 4.38 -20.57 1.71
CA THR A 51 4.53 -21.50 0.59
C THR A 51 4.10 -20.84 -0.73
N LEU A 52 4.87 -21.05 -1.80
CA LEU A 52 4.55 -20.53 -3.12
C LEU A 52 3.46 -21.38 -3.78
N VAL A 53 2.40 -20.76 -4.25
CA VAL A 53 1.26 -21.40 -4.93
C VAL A 53 0.86 -20.63 -6.19
N GLN A 54 0.04 -21.23 -7.04
CA GLN A 54 -0.58 -20.52 -8.16
C GLN A 54 -1.51 -19.42 -7.64
N GLY A 55 -1.45 -18.25 -8.27
CA GLY A 55 -2.33 -17.11 -8.00
C GLY A 55 -3.71 -17.27 -8.63
N SER A 56 -4.41 -16.15 -8.83
CA SER A 56 -5.76 -16.20 -9.43
C SER A 56 -5.74 -16.52 -10.91
N GLN A 57 -4.60 -16.35 -11.58
CA GLN A 57 -4.38 -16.64 -13.00
C GLN A 57 -3.16 -17.55 -13.20
N ASP A 58 -3.09 -18.24 -14.34
CA ASP A 58 -2.05 -19.23 -14.65
C ASP A 58 -0.61 -18.69 -14.56
N LEU A 59 -0.42 -17.41 -14.89
CA LEU A 59 0.91 -16.76 -14.85
C LEU A 59 1.18 -16.03 -13.53
N GLN A 60 0.24 -16.06 -12.59
CA GLN A 60 0.37 -15.39 -11.30
C GLN A 60 0.87 -16.35 -10.23
N ARG A 61 1.69 -15.80 -9.35
CA ARG A 61 2.14 -16.46 -8.13
C ARG A 61 1.43 -15.86 -6.94
N ALA A 62 1.17 -16.68 -5.93
CA ALA A 62 0.66 -16.25 -4.65
C ALA A 62 1.43 -16.94 -3.52
N TYR A 63 1.37 -16.35 -2.33
CA TYR A 63 2.03 -16.82 -1.14
C TYR A 63 0.97 -17.31 -0.15
N ARG A 64 0.87 -18.63 0.02
CA ARG A 64 -0.01 -19.22 1.04
C ARG A 64 0.65 -19.07 2.40
N ILE A 65 -0.04 -18.39 3.30
CA ILE A 65 0.35 -18.20 4.69
C ILE A 65 -0.17 -19.39 5.50
N GLY A 66 0.74 -20.08 6.17
CA GLY A 66 0.45 -21.23 7.02
C GLY A 66 0.96 -21.03 8.44
N ASP A 67 0.98 -22.13 9.18
CA ASP A 67 1.46 -22.15 10.56
C ASP A 67 2.94 -21.72 10.63
N GLY A 68 3.27 -20.89 11.61
CA GLY A 68 4.63 -20.37 11.84
C GLY A 68 4.96 -19.07 11.10
N ALA A 69 4.08 -18.57 10.22
CA ALA A 69 4.26 -17.24 9.64
C ALA A 69 4.01 -16.14 10.69
N ASN A 70 4.90 -15.16 10.79
CA ASN A 70 4.76 -14.02 11.68
C ASN A 70 4.67 -12.72 10.88
N LEU A 71 3.44 -12.27 10.60
CA LEU A 71 3.15 -11.06 9.83
C LEU A 71 2.72 -9.91 10.75
N THR A 72 3.55 -9.60 11.74
CA THR A 72 3.28 -8.49 12.66
C THR A 72 3.95 -7.22 12.15
N LEU A 73 3.16 -6.19 11.84
CA LEU A 73 3.66 -4.84 11.64
C LEU A 73 3.52 -4.07 12.96
N PRO A 74 4.63 -3.78 13.67
CA PRO A 74 4.54 -2.97 14.89
C PRO A 74 4.08 -1.56 14.50
N LEU A 75 2.87 -1.20 14.95
CA LEU A 75 2.40 0.16 14.93
C LEU A 75 3.04 0.88 16.12
N LYS A 76 3.71 2.01 15.86
CA LYS A 76 4.21 2.90 16.92
C LYS A 76 3.06 3.61 17.61
#